data_AF-A0A0F2S3G7-F1
#
_entry.id   AF-A0A0F2S3G7-F1
#
_cell.length_a   1.000
_cell.length_b   1.000
_cell.length_c   1.000
_cell.angle_alpha   90.00
_cell.angle_beta   90.00
_cell.angle_gamma   90.00
#
_symmetry.space_group_name_H-M   'P 1'
#
loop_
_entity.id
_entity.type
_entity.pdbx_description
1 polymer ?
#
loop_
_entity_poly.entity_id
_entity_poly.type
_entity_poly.pdbx_seq_one_letter_code
_entity_poly.pdbx_strand_id
1 'polypeptide(L)' 'MRDHGMTLASGVARGDRPAILHHVTAPGQAAAIWQRPRDPGFADWIDGLAPESLPQTRCYCIAARAREVAQAAC' A
#
# COMPACT_ATOMS: atom_id res chain seq x y z
N MET A 1 18.72 -31.70 7.92
CA MET A 1 17.32 -31.31 7.63
C MET A 1 17.15 -29.88 8.13
N ARG A 2 17.27 -28.88 7.26
CA ARG A 2 17.10 -27.47 7.66
C ARG A 2 15.60 -27.21 7.73
N ASP A 3 15.08 -27.08 8.94
CA ASP A 3 13.75 -26.59 9.21
C ASP A 3 13.64 -25.17 8.62
N HIS A 4 13.11 -25.07 7.40
CA HIS A 4 12.67 -23.79 6.85
C HIS A 4 11.32 -23.51 7.49
N GLY A 5 11.32 -23.32 8.81
CA GLY A 5 10.18 -22.83 9.56
C GLY A 5 9.76 -21.54 8.86
N MET A 6 8.68 -21.62 8.09
CA MET A 6 8.14 -20.53 7.31
C MET A 6 7.81 -19.44 8.32
N THR A 7 8.73 -18.48 8.49
CA THR A 7 8.56 -17.42 9.47
C THR A 7 7.39 -16.60 8.97
N LEU A 8 6.24 -16.77 9.63
CA LEU A 8 5.04 -16.03 9.28
C LEU A 8 5.37 -14.55 9.42
N ALA A 9 5.27 -13.84 8.30
CA ALA A 9 5.37 -12.40 8.30
C ALA A 9 4.11 -11.85 8.99
N SER A 10 4.26 -11.36 10.21
CA SER A 10 3.15 -10.86 11.05
C SER A 10 3.35 -9.40 11.47
N GLY A 11 4.57 -8.86 11.36
CA GLY A 11 4.85 -7.47 11.73
C GLY A 11 4.23 -6.48 10.74
N VAL A 12 3.74 -5.35 11.24
CA VAL A 12 3.36 -4.17 10.41
C VAL A 12 4.14 -2.95 10.88
N ALA A 13 4.99 -2.40 10.01
CA ALA A 13 5.75 -1.18 10.26
C ALA A 13 4.90 0.00 9.79
N ARG A 14 4.83 1.07 10.59
CA ARG A 14 4.00 2.24 10.28
C ARG A 14 4.72 3.51 10.70
N GLY A 15 4.67 4.54 9.86
CA GLY A 15 5.36 5.80 10.11
C GLY A 15 4.99 6.89 9.13
N ASP A 16 5.33 8.13 9.46
CA ASP A 16 5.05 9.35 8.69
C ASP A 16 6.13 9.70 7.66
N ARG A 17 7.33 9.12 7.78
CA ARG A 17 8.44 9.29 6.85
C ARG A 17 8.46 8.19 5.77
N PRO A 18 8.76 8.52 4.50
CA PRO A 18 8.85 7.55 3.40
C PRO A 18 9.80 6.38 3.69
N ALA A 19 10.86 6.63 4.47
CA ALA A 19 11.86 5.63 4.84
C ALA A 19 11.27 4.39 5.54
N ILE A 20 10.06 4.48 6.11
CA ILE A 20 9.37 3.31 6.71
C ILE A 20 9.15 2.18 5.68
N LEU A 21 9.01 2.51 4.39
CA LEU A 21 8.75 1.51 3.35
C LEU A 21 9.89 0.50 3.18
N HIS A 22 11.12 0.84 3.56
CA HIS A 22 12.24 -0.10 3.54
C HIS A 22 12.04 -1.29 4.48
N HIS A 23 11.19 -1.18 5.51
CA HIS A 23 10.92 -2.30 6.41
C HIS A 23 10.21 -3.46 5.74
N VAL A 24 9.57 -3.27 4.58
CA VAL A 24 8.88 -4.37 3.87
C VAL A 24 9.82 -5.52 3.50
N THR A 25 11.13 -5.28 3.41
CA THR A 25 12.14 -6.30 3.12
C THR A 25 12.70 -6.97 4.37
N ALA A 26 12.30 -6.55 5.57
CA ALA A 26 12.81 -7.11 6.82
C ALA A 26 12.19 -8.48 7.11
N PRO A 27 12.95 -9.45 7.64
CA PRO A 27 12.41 -10.74 8.07
C PRO A 27 11.26 -10.56 9.07
N GLY A 28 10.16 -11.30 8.87
CA GLY A 28 8.98 -11.23 9.74
C GLY A 28 8.05 -10.03 9.49
N GLN A 29 8.37 -9.13 8.56
CA GLN A 29 7.53 -7.99 8.20
C GLN A 29 6.47 -8.38 7.16
N ALA A 30 5.19 -8.29 7.50
CA ALA A 30 4.07 -8.50 6.59
C ALA A 30 3.83 -7.29 5.68
N ALA A 31 3.94 -6.10 6.25
CA ALA A 31 3.68 -4.84 5.55
C ALA A 31 4.48 -3.68 6.15
N ALA A 32 4.74 -2.68 5.31
CA ALA A 32 5.18 -1.35 5.72
C ALA A 32 4.19 -0.31 5.19
N ILE A 33 3.67 0.54 6.10
CA ILE A 33 2.63 1.53 5.81
C ILE A 33 3.20 2.92 6.03
N TRP A 34 3.34 3.68 4.95
CA TRP A 34 3.65 5.09 5.01
C TRP A 34 2.36 5.92 5.19
N GLN A 35 2.24 6.57 6.34
CA GLN A 35 1.16 7.51 6.64
C GLN A 35 1.52 8.91 6.18
N ARG A 36 1.42 9.14 4.87
CA ARG A 36 1.62 10.46 4.31
C ARG A 36 0.42 11.36 4.68
N PRO A 37 0.62 12.54 5.28
CA PRO A 37 -0.45 13.52 5.38
C PRO A 37 -0.93 13.86 3.96
N ARG A 38 -2.25 13.82 3.75
CA ARG A 38 -2.83 14.26 2.49
C ARG A 38 -2.62 15.76 2.35
N ASP A 39 -2.39 16.22 1.13
CA ASP A 39 -2.48 17.65 0.85
C ASP A 39 -3.90 18.12 1.25
N PRO A 40 -4.04 19.23 1.99
CA PRO A 40 -5.36 19.65 2.49
C PRO A 40 -6.38 19.85 1.36
N GLY A 41 -5.98 20.47 0.25
CA GLY A 41 -6.87 20.68 -0.90
C GLY A 41 -7.28 19.36 -1.55
N PHE A 42 -6.36 18.40 -1.64
CA PHE A 42 -6.69 17.04 -2.09
C PHE A 42 -7.65 16.32 -1.14
N ALA A 43 -7.45 16.43 0.18
CA ALA A 43 -8.31 15.77 1.17
C ALA A 43 -9.74 16.29 1.09
N ASP A 44 -9.92 17.62 1.06
CA ASP A 44 -11.24 18.24 0.96
C ASP A 44 -11.95 17.87 -0.34
N TRP A 45 -11.21 17.83 -1.45
CA TRP A 45 -11.75 17.42 -2.75
C TRP A 45 -12.17 15.95 -2.77
N ILE A 46 -11.30 15.01 -2.38
CA ILE A 46 -11.58 13.57 -2.49
C ILE A 46 -12.68 13.13 -1.51
N ASP A 47 -12.68 13.69 -0.30
CA ASP A 47 -13.67 13.35 0.74
C ASP A 47 -15.05 14.00 0.44
N GLY A 48 -15.11 15.00 -0.44
CA GLY A 48 -16.34 15.66 -0.90
C GLY A 48 -17.01 15.01 -2.13
N LEU A 49 -16.37 14.03 -2.77
CA LEU A 49 -16.97 13.32 -3.91
C LEU A 49 -18.10 12.39 -3.46
N ALA A 50 -19.21 12.39 -4.19
CA ALA A 50 -20.24 11.37 -4.03
C ALA A 50 -19.62 9.98 -4.30
N PRO A 51 -19.97 8.93 -3.52
CA PRO A 51 -19.41 7.59 -3.69
C PRO A 51 -19.51 7.04 -5.12
N GLU A 52 -20.57 7.41 -5.84
CA GLU A 52 -20.84 7.01 -7.23
C GLU A 52 -19.87 7.65 -8.22
N SER A 53 -19.26 8.78 -7.84
CA SER A 53 -18.24 9.50 -8.61
C SER A 53 -16.82 9.00 -8.32
N LEU A 54 -16.63 8.16 -7.30
CA LEU A 54 -15.33 7.56 -7.02
C LEU A 54 -15.02 6.46 -8.06
N PRO A 55 -13.74 6.26 -8.42
CA PRO A 55 -13.35 5.15 -9.28
C PRO A 55 -13.84 3.83 -8.69
N GLN A 56 -14.71 3.12 -9.41
CA GLN A 56 -15.20 1.81 -9.01
C GLN A 56 -14.15 0.70 -9.17
N THR A 57 -13.01 1.03 -9.78
CA THR A 57 -11.97 0.07 -10.15
C THR A 57 -11.18 -0.39 -8.93
N ARG A 58 -11.68 -1.44 -8.25
CA ARG A 58 -10.85 -2.32 -7.44
C ARG A 58 -10.21 -3.37 -8.36
N CYS A 59 -8.96 -3.11 -8.76
CA CYS A 59 -8.16 -4.11 -9.48
C CYS A 59 -7.26 -4.88 -8.51
N TYR A 60 -7.36 -6.21 -8.51
CA TYR A 60 -6.37 -7.08 -7.89
C TYR A 60 -5.37 -7.52 -8.94
N CYS A 61 -4.08 -7.29 -8.70
CA CYS A 61 -3.01 -7.79 -9.55
C CYS A 61 -1.81 -8.23 -8.70
N ILE A 62 -0.99 -9.10 -9.26
CA ILE A 62 0.29 -9.45 -8.65
C ILE A 62 1.24 -8.25 -8.71
N ALA A 63 2.16 -8.15 -7.75
CA ALA A 63 3.07 -7.00 -7.62
C ALA A 63 3.83 -6.67 -8.93
N ALA A 64 4.25 -7.69 -9.68
CA ALA A 64 4.92 -7.53 -10.97
C ALA A 64 4.09 -6.76 -12.03
N ARG A 65 2.76 -6.75 -11.89
CA ARG A 65 1.79 -6.13 -12.80
C ARG A 65 1.29 -4.77 -12.33
N ALA A 66 1.63 -4.35 -11.12
CA ALA A 66 1.06 -3.15 -10.50
C ALA A 66 1.26 -1.88 -11.33
N ARG A 67 2.44 -1.70 -11.94
CA ARG A 67 2.74 -0.53 -12.78
C ARG A 67 1.80 -0.42 -13.98
N GLU A 68 1.70 -1.50 -14.74
CA GLU A 68 0.92 -1.52 -15.99
C GLU A 68 -0.59 -1.39 -15.70
N VAL A 69 -1.06 -2.01 -14.62
CA VAL A 69 -2.43 -1.84 -14.14
C VAL A 69 -2.73 -0.40 -13.73
N ALA A 70 -1.83 0.24 -12.99
CA ALA A 70 -2.00 1.63 -12.57
C ALA A 70 -2.06 2.58 -13.78
N GLN A 71 -1.22 2.33 -14.80
CA GLN A 71 -1.21 3.14 -16.03
C GLN A 71 -2.47 2.97 -16.86
N ALA A 72 -3.07 1.78 -16.92
CA ALA A 72 -4.30 1.54 -17.67
C ALA A 72 -5.55 2.12 -17.00
N ALA A 73 -5.48 2.42 -15.69
CA ALA A 73 -6.61 2.93 -14.91
C ALA A 73 -6.66 4.48 -14.86
N CYS A 74 -5.62 5.16 -15.32
CA CYS A 74 -5.50 6.62 -15.36
C CYS A 74 -5.54 7.13 -16.80
#